data_AF-A0A932WR65-F1
#
_entry.id   AF-A0A932WR65-F1
#
_cell.length_a   1.000
_cell.length_b   1.000
_cell.length_c   1.000
_cell.angle_alpha   90.00
_cell.angle_beta   90.00
_cell.angle_gamma   90.00
#
_symmetry.space_group_name_H-M   'P 1'
#
loop_
_entity.id
_entity.type
_entity.pdbx_description
1 polymer ?
#
loop_
_entity_poly.entity_id
_entity_poly.type
_entity_poly.pdbx_seq_one_letter_code
_entity_poly.pdbx_strand_id
1 'polypeptide(L)'
;MTFDAHATGPVHSEIDDPDFRGLLVEFVTEIPARRQGLLDAHREQDSAALRTRAHQLKGSGGGYGFPQLSTLAAELERACDAHDPARIVESLDALVDLLNRIAV
;
A
#
# COMPACT_ATOMS: atom_id res chain seq x y z
N MET A 1 -6.50 11.88 25.89
CA MET A 1 -7.30 12.37 24.75
C MET A 1 -7.22 11.27 23.70
N THR A 2 -8.39 10.77 23.32
CA THR A 2 -8.64 9.42 22.79
C THR A 2 -7.87 9.09 21.52
N PHE A 3 -7.09 8.01 21.54
CA PHE A 3 -6.62 7.35 20.31
C PHE A 3 -7.76 6.45 19.84
N ASP A 4 -8.46 6.88 18.80
CA ASP A 4 -9.48 6.07 18.16
C ASP A 4 -8.86 4.79 17.61
N ALA A 5 -9.48 3.67 17.95
CA ALA A 5 -9.05 2.34 17.59
C ALA A 5 -9.00 2.19 16.06
N HIS A 6 -7.81 2.23 15.48
CA HIS A 6 -7.59 1.69 14.15
C HIS A 6 -8.05 0.23 14.16
N ALA A 7 -8.99 -0.12 13.29
CA ALA A 7 -9.49 -1.47 13.13
C ALA A 7 -8.31 -2.46 13.09
N THR A 8 -8.19 -3.26 14.15
CA THR A 8 -6.98 -4.02 14.52
C THR A 8 -6.98 -5.42 13.89
N GLY A 9 -7.61 -5.54 12.72
CA GLY A 9 -7.80 -6.81 12.02
C GLY A 9 -6.94 -6.92 10.76
N PRO A 10 -6.58 -8.15 10.36
CA PRO A 10 -6.01 -8.41 9.05
C PRO A 10 -6.97 -7.95 7.95
N VAL A 11 -6.40 -7.52 6.83
CA VAL A 11 -7.10 -7.13 5.62
C VAL A 11 -6.98 -8.28 4.63
N HIS A 12 -8.13 -8.79 4.20
CA HIS A 12 -8.22 -9.87 3.22
C HIS A 12 -8.71 -9.34 1.87
N SER A 13 -8.41 -10.09 0.83
CA SER A 13 -8.94 -9.83 -0.51
C SER A 13 -10.45 -9.99 -0.54
N GLU A 14 -11.14 -9.13 -1.29
CA GLU A 14 -12.57 -9.26 -1.60
C GLU A 14 -12.87 -10.39 -2.62
N ILE A 15 -11.84 -10.91 -3.28
CA ILE A 15 -11.95 -12.05 -4.21
C ILE A 15 -11.93 -13.36 -3.41
N ASP A 16 -13.05 -14.07 -3.42
CA ASP A 16 -13.25 -15.39 -2.81
C ASP A 16 -13.38 -16.48 -3.89
N ASP A 17 -12.30 -16.68 -4.65
CA ASP A 17 -12.21 -17.69 -5.71
C ASP A 17 -11.03 -18.64 -5.43
N PRO A 18 -11.25 -19.97 -5.32
CA PRO A 18 -10.20 -20.97 -5.11
C PRO A 18 -9.09 -20.94 -6.16
N ASP A 19 -9.42 -20.65 -7.42
CA ASP A 19 -8.45 -20.60 -8.52
C ASP A 19 -7.57 -19.35 -8.39
N PHE A 20 -8.07 -18.31 -7.74
CA PHE A 20 -7.35 -17.06 -7.48
C PHE A 20 -6.45 -17.11 -6.24
N ARG A 21 -6.65 -18.11 -5.36
CA ARG A 21 -5.92 -18.23 -4.09
C ARG A 21 -4.41 -18.34 -4.27
N GLY A 22 -3.93 -19.01 -5.31
CA GLY A 22 -2.50 -19.11 -5.61
C GLY A 22 -1.88 -17.75 -5.91
N LEU A 23 -2.56 -16.94 -6.73
CA LEU A 23 -2.14 -15.59 -7.08
C LEU A 23 -2.16 -14.66 -5.86
N LEU A 24 -3.15 -14.79 -4.98
CA LEU A 24 -3.19 -14.04 -3.72
C LEU A 24 -2.00 -14.36 -2.81
N VAL A 25 -1.67 -15.64 -2.65
CA VAL A 25 -0.52 -16.05 -1.82
C VAL A 25 0.79 -15.49 -2.37
N GLU A 26 0.99 -15.51 -3.69
CA GLU A 26 2.14 -14.91 -4.35
C GLU A 26 2.21 -13.40 -4.09
N PHE A 27 1.10 -12.71 -4.31
CA PHE A 27 1.00 -11.26 -4.06
C PHE A 27 1.33 -10.90 -2.60
N VAL A 28 0.75 -11.60 -1.62
CA VAL A 28 1.02 -11.35 -0.19
C VAL A 28 2.48 -11.63 0.18
N THR A 29 3.11 -12.63 -0.46
CA THR A 29 4.53 -12.93 -0.25
C THR A 29 5.45 -11.80 -0.74
N GLU A 30 5.03 -11.03 -1.74
CA GLU A 30 5.80 -9.89 -2.26
C GLU A 30 5.62 -8.60 -1.44
N ILE A 31 4.55 -8.50 -0.64
CA ILE A 31 4.22 -7.28 0.12
C ILE A 31 5.39 -6.76 0.98
N PRO A 32 6.14 -7.59 1.74
CA PRO A 32 7.26 -7.11 2.52
C PRO A 32 8.33 -6.40 1.69
N ALA A 33 8.63 -6.93 0.49
CA ALA A 33 9.61 -6.33 -0.41
C ALA A 33 9.10 -5.03 -1.03
N ARG A 34 7.82 -4.99 -1.44
CA ARG A 34 7.16 -3.78 -1.97
C ARG A 34 7.13 -2.67 -0.93
N ARG A 35 6.77 -3.00 0.32
CA ARG A 35 6.80 -2.08 1.47
C ARG A 35 8.20 -1.54 1.71
N GLN A 36 9.21 -2.41 1.76
CA GLN A 36 10.59 -1.98 1.97
C GLN A 36 11.04 -1.00 0.89
N GLY A 37 10.70 -1.27 -0.38
CA GLY A 37 11.03 -0.36 -1.48
C GLY A 37 10.39 1.03 -1.38
N LEU A 38 9.18 1.16 -0.80
CA LEU A 38 8.58 2.46 -0.51
C LEU A 38 9.36 3.21 0.58
N LEU A 39 9.71 2.51 1.66
CA LEU A 39 10.46 3.08 2.78
C LEU A 39 11.85 3.53 2.33
N ASP A 40 12.55 2.73 1.53
CA ASP A 40 13.87 3.07 1.01
C ASP A 40 13.81 4.29 0.09
N ALA A 41 12.87 4.32 -0.86
CA ALA A 41 12.68 5.48 -1.75
C ALA A 41 12.39 6.77 -0.96
N HIS A 42 11.59 6.68 0.11
CA HIS A 42 11.34 7.83 0.97
C HIS A 42 12.59 8.26 1.75
N ARG A 43 13.36 7.31 2.31
CA ARG A 43 14.60 7.59 3.05
C ARG A 43 15.69 8.20 2.16
N GLU A 44 15.75 7.77 0.91
CA GLU A 44 16.68 8.30 -0.12
C GLU A 44 16.20 9.61 -0.73
N GLN A 45 15.02 10.11 -0.33
CA GLN A 45 14.36 11.28 -0.90
C GLN A 45 14.13 11.18 -2.42
N ASP A 46 14.01 9.95 -2.94
CA ASP A 46 13.72 9.68 -4.35
C ASP A 46 12.20 9.68 -4.58
N SER A 47 11.65 10.88 -4.73
CA SER A 47 10.23 11.09 -5.00
C SER A 47 9.77 10.42 -6.30
N ALA A 48 10.66 10.26 -7.29
CA ALA A 48 10.31 9.63 -8.57
C ALA A 48 10.14 8.11 -8.42
N ALA A 49 11.04 7.47 -7.68
CA ALA A 49 10.91 6.07 -7.31
C ALA A 49 9.70 5.84 -6.40
N LEU A 50 9.48 6.71 -5.42
CA LEU A 50 8.33 6.62 -4.50
C LEU A 50 7.00 6.69 -5.26
N ARG A 51 6.85 7.65 -6.18
CA ARG A 51 5.69 7.79 -7.06
C ARG A 51 5.48 6.54 -7.92
N THR A 52 6.54 6.02 -8.53
CA THR A 52 6.46 4.84 -9.40
C THR A 52 5.98 3.60 -8.65
N ARG A 53 6.50 3.39 -7.43
CA ARG A 53 6.09 2.28 -6.57
C ARG A 53 4.65 2.43 -6.09
N ALA A 54 4.24 3.64 -5.73
CA ALA A 54 2.84 3.95 -5.40
C ALA A 54 1.91 3.64 -6.58
N HIS A 55 2.28 4.04 -7.80
CA HIS A 55 1.52 3.72 -9.00
C HIS A 55 1.36 2.20 -9.25
N GLN A 56 2.42 1.43 -9.06
CA GLN A 56 2.38 -0.04 -9.20
C GLN A 56 1.46 -0.69 -8.15
N LEU A 57 1.53 -0.24 -6.89
CA LEU A 57 0.63 -0.70 -5.84
C LEU A 57 -0.82 -0.32 -6.15
N LYS A 58 -1.06 0.87 -6.69
CA LYS A 58 -2.39 1.31 -7.12
C LYS A 58 -3.00 0.34 -8.13
N GLY A 59 -2.23 -0.08 -9.15
CA GLY A 59 -2.69 -1.01 -10.17
C GLY A 59 -2.94 -2.43 -9.63
N SER A 60 -2.11 -2.88 -8.69
CA SER A 60 -2.25 -4.22 -8.11
C SER A 60 -3.37 -4.34 -7.08
N GLY A 61 -3.66 -3.30 -6.29
CA GLY A 61 -4.72 -3.35 -5.26
C GLY A 61 -6.07 -3.81 -5.81
N GLY A 62 -6.58 -3.16 -6.85
CA GLY A 62 -7.86 -3.54 -7.47
C GLY A 62 -7.82 -4.92 -8.13
N GLY A 63 -6.68 -5.30 -8.74
CA GLY A 63 -6.54 -6.61 -9.39
C GLY A 63 -6.54 -7.78 -8.41
N TYR A 64 -6.10 -7.58 -7.18
CA TYR A 64 -6.03 -8.59 -6.12
C TYR A 64 -7.12 -8.44 -5.05
N GLY A 65 -8.16 -7.64 -5.28
CA GLY A 65 -9.27 -7.50 -4.33
C GLY A 65 -8.98 -6.65 -3.10
N PHE A 66 -8.00 -5.74 -3.16
CA PHE A 66 -7.65 -4.79 -2.11
C PHE A 66 -7.93 -3.34 -2.57
N PRO A 67 -9.21 -2.91 -2.66
CA PRO A 67 -9.54 -1.56 -3.14
C PRO A 67 -8.93 -0.45 -2.28
N GLN A 68 -8.84 -0.66 -0.96
CA GLN A 68 -8.19 0.28 -0.04
C GLN A 68 -6.69 0.47 -0.37
N LEU A 69 -6.00 -0.59 -0.83
CA LEU A 69 -4.61 -0.48 -1.27
C LEU A 69 -4.50 0.44 -2.48
N SER A 70 -5.43 0.31 -3.43
CA SER A 70 -5.47 1.21 -4.58
C SER A 70 -5.71 2.67 -4.19
N THR A 71 -6.61 2.92 -3.24
CA THR A 71 -6.91 4.27 -2.75
C THR A 71 -5.71 4.92 -2.09
N LEU A 72 -5.10 4.27 -1.09
CA LEU A 72 -3.96 4.84 -0.35
C LEU A 72 -2.73 5.02 -1.25
N ALA A 73 -2.50 4.08 -2.17
CA ALA A 73 -1.42 4.21 -3.14
C ALA A 73 -1.63 5.39 -4.11
N ALA A 74 -2.88 5.68 -4.50
CA ALA A 74 -3.20 6.86 -5.31
C ALA A 74 -3.04 8.18 -4.51
N GLU A 75 -3.24 8.17 -3.20
CA GLU A 75 -2.97 9.33 -2.33
C GLU A 75 -1.47 9.64 -2.26
N LEU A 76 -0.64 8.61 -2.03
CA LEU A 76 0.82 8.77 -2.04
C LEU A 76 1.34 9.23 -3.41
N GLU A 77 0.82 8.68 -4.51
CA GLU A 77 1.17 9.11 -5.86
C GLU A 77 0.86 10.60 -6.09
N ARG A 78 -0.36 11.04 -5.72
CA ARG A 78 -0.77 12.45 -5.83
C ARG A 78 0.07 13.37 -4.95
N ALA A 79 0.44 12.95 -3.74
CA ALA A 79 1.30 13.72 -2.86
C ALA A 79 2.71 13.90 -3.44
N CYS A 80 3.24 12.86 -4.10
CA CYS A 80 4.50 12.95 -4.85
C CYS A 80 4.39 13.93 -6.03
N ASP A 81 3.32 13.87 -6.82
CA ASP A 81 3.09 14.79 -7.95
C ASP A 81 2.93 16.25 -7.50
N ALA A 82 2.26 16.46 -6.36
CA ALA A 82 2.07 17.77 -5.76
C ALA A 82 3.34 18.32 -5.07
N HIS A 83 4.39 17.50 -4.93
CA HIS A 83 5.60 17.81 -4.17
C HIS A 83 5.30 18.28 -2.74
N ASP A 84 4.32 17.65 -2.08
CA ASP A 84 3.88 17.98 -0.72
C ASP A 84 4.50 16.99 0.29
N PRO A 85 5.56 17.36 1.01
CA PRO A 85 6.27 16.44 1.90
C PRO A 85 5.41 15.99 3.08
N ALA A 86 4.51 16.84 3.57
CA ALA A 86 3.64 16.50 4.69
C ALA A 86 2.63 15.42 4.26
N ARG A 87 2.02 15.60 3.08
CA ARG A 87 1.10 14.61 2.50
C ARG A 87 1.81 13.32 2.10
N ILE A 88 3.07 13.38 1.66
CA ILE A 88 3.87 12.19 1.35
C ILE A 88 4.04 11.34 2.61
N VAL A 89 4.46 11.94 3.73
CA VAL A 89 4.65 11.20 4.99
C VAL A 89 3.34 10.60 5.47
N GLU A 90 2.26 11.39 5.53
CA GLU A 90 0.94 10.92 5.98
C GLU A 90 0.41 9.76 5.12
N SER A 91 0.50 9.89 3.79
CA SER A 91 0.00 8.86 2.86
C SER A 91 0.88 7.62 2.84
N LEU A 92 2.20 7.78 3.04
CA LEU A 92 3.15 6.68 3.13
C LEU A 92 2.89 5.86 4.40
N ASP A 93 2.72 6.51 5.56
CA ASP A 93 2.45 5.84 6.82
C ASP A 93 1.14 5.03 6.73
N ALA A 94 0.07 5.64 6.23
CA ALA A 94 -1.20 4.96 6.02
C ALA A 94 -1.08 3.74 5.08
N LEU A 95 -0.34 3.89 3.98
CA LEU A 95 -0.11 2.80 3.01
C LEU A 95 0.70 1.66 3.63
N VAL A 96 1.76 1.97 4.38
CA VAL A 96 2.61 0.99 5.07
C VAL A 96 1.82 0.22 6.13
N ASP A 97 0.98 0.92 6.89
CA ASP A 97 0.10 0.30 7.89
C ASP A 97 -0.89 -0.67 7.25
N LEU A 98 -1.46 -0.31 6.10
CA LEU A 98 -2.33 -1.23 5.35
C LEU A 98 -1.54 -2.46 4.88
N LEU A 99 -0.37 -2.27 4.27
CA LEU A 99 0.48 -3.37 3.79
C LEU A 99 0.87 -4.34 4.92
N ASN A 100 1.10 -3.84 6.14
CA ASN A 100 1.40 -4.67 7.32
C ASN A 100 0.23 -5.56 7.76
N ARG A 101 -1.00 -5.20 7.37
CA ARG A 101 -2.22 -5.90 7.77
C ARG A 101 -2.74 -6.85 6.71
N ILE A 102 -2.24 -6.78 5.47
CA ILE A 102 -2.70 -7.67 4.40
C ILE A 102 -2.30 -9.12 4.73
N ALA A 103 -3.28 -10.01 4.69
CA ALA A 103 -3.12 -11.44 4.87
C ALA A 103 -3.95 -12.20 3.83
N VAL A 104 -3.61 -13.48 3.62
CA VAL A 104 -4.41 -14.44 2.83
C VAL A 104 -5.59 -14.89 3.66
#